data_AF-A0A4E9EMN5-F1
#
_entry.id   AF-A0A4E9EMN5-F1
#
_cell.length_a   1.000
_cell.length_b   1.000
_cell.length_c   1.000
_cell.angle_alpha   90.00
_cell.angle_beta   90.00
_cell.angle_gamma   90.00
#
_symmetry.space_group_name_H-M   'P 1'
#
loop_
_entity.id
_entity.type
_entity.pdbx_description
1 polymer ?
#
loop_
_entity_poly.entity_id
_entity_poly.type
_entity_poly.pdbx_seq_one_letter_code
_entity_poly.pdbx_strand_id
1 'polypeptide(L)'
;MTMPPNEPTTDTCQCAKAKEAYDSEGDPGTAVICSGCHLEEATAGALDEQAALPDDKKVYTAFKDSPSLMRIAARPEEQSIKLVIRKRQKGQQAFTKNARKLVKEYGTIPIVTLLKVMLDEGVFISTAVVLKYKEGQELATGYPSINDVELLDGEYSQLNEEASDSAGNHSFPNLAGVLPNSRPSQTLRDCHLLPRPRQRLMLQLQLILEHACFSFGQREMQETLDKWDHSCAEAISLQTWIEFFQNNKTFETKGNAKSLPNLLSSVGRIQNIIILRLNLNFKEVNQFLLNAKEFIRLLDTPLYLDAVKSLRQRTKEVLLKANRDAALIHNEADGKVAEIEAQRERLNREEEGIKHHRDKNLDNIQDSIERNIFAAIGQAKDTLLGIRLADNR
;
A
#
# COMPACT_ATOMS: atom_id res chain seq x y z
N MET A 1 4.99 37.34 28.92
CA MET A 1 5.47 37.66 27.56
C MET A 1 5.41 36.39 26.75
N THR A 2 4.37 36.27 25.93
CA THR A 2 4.02 35.10 25.12
C THR A 2 4.35 35.43 23.66
N MET A 3 5.17 34.60 23.01
CA MET A 3 5.44 34.70 21.57
C MET A 3 4.31 34.04 20.77
N PRO A 4 3.94 34.58 19.59
CA PRO A 4 2.95 33.95 18.71
C PRO A 4 3.60 32.83 17.86
N PRO A 5 2.79 31.86 17.38
CA PRO A 5 3.24 30.77 16.51
C PRO A 5 3.36 31.23 15.05
N ASN A 6 4.39 30.75 14.35
CA ASN A 6 4.61 31.00 12.92
C ASN A 6 3.55 30.28 12.06
N GLU A 7 2.89 31.03 11.19
CA GLU A 7 1.99 30.55 10.14
C GLU A 7 2.75 29.78 9.04
N PRO A 8 2.08 28.85 8.32
CA PRO A 8 2.66 28.14 7.19
C PRO A 8 2.78 29.07 5.99
N THR A 9 4.01 29.37 5.57
CA THR A 9 4.30 30.09 4.32
C THR A 9 3.85 29.27 3.12
N THR A 10 2.79 29.72 2.45
CA THR A 10 2.41 29.28 1.11
C THR A 10 3.49 29.74 0.13
N ASP A 11 4.17 28.80 -0.52
CA ASP A 11 5.17 29.07 -1.56
C ASP A 11 4.55 29.85 -2.73
N THR A 12 4.63 31.17 -2.68
CA THR A 12 4.19 32.09 -3.75
C THR A 12 5.42 32.64 -4.46
N CYS A 13 5.39 32.72 -5.79
CA CYS A 13 6.55 33.18 -6.56
C CYS A 13 6.82 34.67 -6.30
N GLN A 14 8.07 35.01 -5.93
CA GLN A 14 8.50 36.39 -5.60
C GLN A 14 9.27 37.08 -6.75
N CYS A 15 9.15 36.62 -7.99
CA CYS A 15 9.90 37.19 -9.12
C CYS A 15 9.41 38.60 -9.47
N ALA A 16 10.30 39.59 -9.41
CA ALA A 16 9.98 41.02 -9.59
C ALA A 16 9.55 41.43 -11.02
N LYS A 17 9.57 40.52 -12.01
CA LYS A 17 9.37 40.84 -13.43
C LYS A 17 7.93 40.65 -13.98
N ALA A 18 6.96 40.23 -13.16
CA ALA A 18 5.61 39.93 -13.64
C ALA A 18 4.62 41.12 -13.57
N LYS A 19 5.04 42.31 -13.12
CA LYS A 19 4.12 43.45 -12.92
C LYS A 19 3.93 44.38 -14.11
N GLU A 20 4.66 44.19 -15.21
CA GLU A 20 4.53 45.04 -16.38
C GLU A 20 4.44 44.19 -17.65
N ALA A 21 3.36 44.41 -18.40
CA ALA A 21 2.94 43.79 -19.66
C ALA A 21 2.08 42.52 -19.52
N TYR A 22 0.75 42.69 -19.58
CA TYR A 22 -0.11 42.17 -20.65
C TYR A 22 -1.58 42.49 -20.30
N ASP A 23 -2.07 43.65 -20.75
CA ASP A 23 -3.51 43.88 -20.91
C ASP A 23 -3.96 43.12 -22.16
N SER A 24 -4.28 41.83 -22.00
CA SER A 24 -4.99 41.07 -23.02
C SER A 24 -6.09 40.28 -22.33
N GLU A 25 -7.33 40.55 -22.72
CA GLU A 25 -8.53 39.79 -22.34
C GLU A 25 -8.29 38.30 -22.60
N GLY A 26 -7.97 37.57 -21.52
CA GLY A 26 -7.66 36.15 -21.52
C GLY A 26 -8.74 35.39 -20.77
N ASP A 27 -9.24 34.33 -21.43
CA ASP A 27 -10.23 33.35 -20.98
C ASP A 27 -10.02 32.91 -19.51
N PRO A 28 -11.03 32.98 -18.63
CA PRO A 28 -10.90 32.58 -17.23
C PRO A 28 -10.73 31.06 -17.13
N GLY A 29 -9.47 30.59 -17.13
CA GLY A 29 -9.17 29.17 -16.93
C GLY A 29 -7.72 28.75 -17.16
N THR A 30 -6.84 29.61 -17.68
CA THR A 30 -5.44 29.23 -17.92
C THR A 30 -4.57 29.61 -16.72
N ALA A 31 -4.08 28.62 -15.97
CA ALA A 31 -3.04 28.85 -14.97
C ALA A 31 -1.74 29.28 -15.68
N VAL A 32 -1.30 30.50 -15.43
CA VAL A 32 -0.06 31.03 -16.01
C VAL A 32 1.11 30.59 -15.12
N ILE A 33 2.06 29.87 -15.72
CA ILE A 33 3.28 29.42 -15.06
C ILE A 33 4.32 30.54 -15.21
N CYS A 34 4.88 31.01 -14.08
CA CYS A 34 5.95 32.01 -14.14
C CYS A 34 7.19 31.43 -14.82
N SER A 35 7.61 32.03 -15.93
CA SER A 35 8.78 31.61 -16.73
C SER A 35 10.13 31.75 -16.02
N GLY A 36 10.18 32.45 -14.88
CA GLY A 36 11.40 32.60 -14.08
C GLY A 36 11.58 31.56 -12.96
N CYS A 37 10.48 31.03 -12.41
CA CYS A 37 10.51 30.15 -11.22
C CYS A 37 9.74 28.83 -11.42
N HIS A 38 9.01 28.68 -12.53
CA HIS A 38 8.14 27.54 -12.85
C HIS A 38 7.10 27.17 -11.77
N LEU A 39 6.74 28.12 -10.89
CA LEU A 39 5.65 27.99 -9.91
C LEU A 39 4.34 28.55 -10.50
N GLU A 40 3.22 27.91 -10.17
CA GLU A 40 1.87 28.30 -10.59
C GLU A 40 1.42 29.57 -9.83
N GLU A 41 0.95 30.57 -10.56
CA GLU A 41 0.25 31.72 -9.97
C GLU A 41 -1.19 31.29 -9.63
N ALA A 42 -1.57 31.36 -8.36
CA ALA A 42 -2.83 30.81 -7.89
C ALA A 42 -4.01 31.70 -8.31
N THR A 43 -4.69 31.36 -9.40
CA THR A 43 -6.07 31.79 -9.63
C THR A 43 -7.01 30.89 -8.83
N ALA A 44 -7.72 31.50 -7.89
CA ALA A 44 -8.74 30.83 -7.09
C ALA A 44 -9.92 30.44 -7.98
N GLY A 45 -9.99 29.18 -8.38
CA GLY A 45 -11.10 28.59 -9.11
C GLY A 45 -11.08 27.08 -8.95
N ALA A 46 -11.83 26.58 -7.97
CA ALA A 46 -12.07 25.15 -7.81
C ALA A 46 -13.00 24.67 -8.93
N LEU A 47 -12.57 23.69 -9.71
CA LEU A 47 -13.47 22.73 -10.34
C LEU A 47 -12.76 21.39 -10.53
N ASP A 48 -13.38 20.39 -9.93
CA ASP A 48 -12.93 19.02 -9.76
C ASP A 48 -13.42 18.20 -10.96
N GLU A 49 -12.54 17.88 -11.91
CA GLU A 49 -12.82 16.91 -12.97
C GLU A 49 -11.54 16.14 -13.35
N GLN A 50 -11.04 15.33 -12.41
CA GLN A 50 -10.14 14.22 -12.73
C GLN A 50 -10.92 12.91 -12.62
N ALA A 51 -11.14 12.26 -13.76
CA ALA A 51 -11.67 10.90 -13.80
C ALA A 51 -10.79 9.99 -12.93
N ALA A 52 -11.34 9.51 -11.82
CA ALA A 52 -10.66 8.59 -10.92
C ALA A 52 -10.27 7.32 -11.69
N LEU A 53 -9.06 6.80 -11.48
CA LEU A 53 -8.65 5.51 -12.05
C LEU A 53 -9.21 4.35 -11.21
N PRO A 54 -9.52 3.19 -11.83
CA PRO A 54 -10.00 2.02 -11.11
C PRO A 54 -8.90 1.44 -10.21
N ASP A 55 -9.27 1.08 -8.98
CA ASP A 55 -8.41 0.39 -8.01
C ASP A 55 -8.03 -1.03 -8.50
N ASP A 56 -6.74 -1.33 -8.53
CA ASP A 56 -6.15 -2.61 -8.92
C ASP A 56 -6.79 -3.80 -8.20
N LYS A 57 -7.14 -3.66 -6.92
CA LYS A 57 -7.79 -4.72 -6.14
C LYS A 57 -9.21 -5.00 -6.64
N LYS A 58 -9.98 -3.96 -7.00
CA LYS A 58 -11.32 -4.12 -7.58
C LYS A 58 -11.22 -4.79 -8.95
N VAL A 59 -10.26 -4.41 -9.78
CA VAL A 59 -10.04 -5.02 -11.10
C VAL A 59 -9.60 -6.48 -10.94
N TYR A 60 -8.62 -6.78 -10.09
CA TYR A 60 -8.21 -8.15 -9.78
C TYR A 60 -9.41 -9.02 -9.38
N THR A 61 -10.21 -8.56 -8.42
CA THR A 61 -11.36 -9.31 -7.91
C THR A 61 -12.43 -9.56 -8.98
N ALA A 62 -12.62 -8.63 -9.91
CA ALA A 62 -13.57 -8.80 -11.01
C ALA A 62 -13.09 -9.82 -12.07
N PHE A 63 -11.77 -9.96 -12.25
CA PHE A 63 -11.19 -10.68 -13.38
C PHE A 63 -10.38 -11.94 -13.01
N LYS A 64 -10.05 -12.18 -11.74
CA LYS A 64 -9.21 -13.30 -11.27
C LYS A 64 -9.65 -14.69 -11.73
N ASP A 65 -10.95 -14.94 -11.77
CA ASP A 65 -11.50 -16.26 -12.14
C ASP A 65 -11.93 -16.30 -13.62
N SER A 66 -11.21 -15.63 -14.52
CA SER A 66 -11.55 -15.55 -15.95
C SER A 66 -10.69 -16.50 -16.78
N PRO A 67 -11.23 -17.65 -17.26
CA PRO A 67 -10.50 -18.58 -18.11
C PRO A 67 -10.10 -17.98 -19.47
N SER A 68 -10.78 -16.91 -19.89
CA SER A 68 -10.44 -16.20 -21.12
C SER A 68 -9.28 -15.23 -20.91
N LEU A 69 -9.12 -14.70 -19.69
CA LEU A 69 -8.00 -13.81 -19.34
C LEU A 69 -6.69 -14.62 -19.26
N MET A 70 -6.75 -15.80 -18.64
CA MET A 70 -5.60 -16.71 -18.53
C MET A 70 -5.06 -17.14 -19.89
N ARG A 71 -5.94 -17.36 -20.87
CA ARG A 71 -5.55 -17.74 -22.24
C ARG A 71 -4.80 -16.65 -23.01
N ILE A 72 -5.03 -15.38 -22.69
CA ILE A 72 -4.39 -14.25 -23.37
C ILE A 72 -3.18 -13.72 -22.59
N ALA A 73 -2.89 -14.27 -21.40
CA ALA A 73 -1.85 -13.78 -20.52
C ALA A 73 -0.43 -13.93 -21.12
N ALA A 74 -0.23 -14.87 -22.05
CA ALA A 74 1.04 -15.02 -22.77
C ALA A 74 1.29 -13.92 -23.82
N ARG A 75 0.22 -13.31 -24.36
CA ARG A 75 0.27 -12.22 -25.37
C ARG A 75 -0.94 -11.30 -25.21
N PRO A 76 -0.90 -10.33 -24.28
CA PRO A 76 -2.05 -9.49 -23.95
C PRO A 76 -2.26 -8.39 -25.00
N GLU A 77 -2.95 -8.73 -26.08
CA GLU A 77 -3.39 -7.75 -27.09
C GLU A 77 -4.63 -6.97 -26.63
N GLU A 78 -4.69 -5.69 -26.98
CA GLU A 78 -5.75 -4.77 -26.53
C GLU A 78 -7.17 -5.25 -26.94
N GLN A 79 -7.32 -5.76 -28.17
CA GLN A 79 -8.59 -6.27 -28.67
C GLN A 79 -9.03 -7.54 -27.91
N SER A 80 -8.08 -8.39 -27.57
CA SER A 80 -8.31 -9.61 -26.80
C SER A 80 -8.77 -9.27 -25.38
N ILE A 81 -8.18 -8.26 -24.73
CA ILE A 81 -8.60 -7.78 -23.41
C ILE A 81 -10.01 -7.18 -23.47
N LYS A 82 -10.31 -6.34 -24.47
CA LYS A 82 -11.67 -5.79 -24.70
C LYS A 82 -12.72 -6.90 -24.84
N LEU A 83 -12.38 -8.00 -25.54
CA LEU A 83 -13.25 -9.15 -25.68
C LEU A 83 -13.47 -9.88 -24.35
N VAL A 84 -12.43 -10.03 -23.53
CA VAL A 84 -12.54 -10.61 -22.18
C VAL A 84 -13.46 -9.77 -21.29
N ILE A 85 -13.34 -8.44 -21.31
CA ILE A 85 -14.23 -7.53 -20.57
C ILE A 85 -15.69 -7.72 -21.01
N ARG A 86 -15.96 -7.71 -22.31
CA ARG A 86 -17.31 -7.93 -22.86
C ARG A 86 -17.89 -9.29 -22.47
N LYS A 87 -17.07 -10.35 -22.50
CA LYS A 87 -17.49 -11.70 -22.05
C LYS A 87 -17.79 -11.71 -20.56
N ARG A 88 -16.94 -11.06 -19.75
CA ARG A 88 -17.10 -11.00 -18.28
C ARG A 88 -18.35 -10.23 -17.86
N GLN A 89 -18.83 -9.29 -18.67
CA GLN A 89 -20.08 -8.54 -18.45
C GLN A 89 -21.36 -9.32 -18.81
N LYS A 90 -21.26 -10.46 -19.52
CA LYS A 90 -22.40 -11.31 -19.88
C LYS A 90 -22.59 -12.41 -18.82
N GLY A 91 -23.78 -12.48 -18.21
CA GLY A 91 -24.12 -13.51 -17.21
C GLY A 91 -24.82 -12.97 -15.94
N GLN A 92 -25.05 -13.86 -14.97
CA GLN A 92 -25.71 -13.56 -13.68
C GLN A 92 -24.79 -13.69 -12.45
N GLN A 93 -23.53 -14.12 -12.65
CA GLN A 93 -22.59 -14.38 -11.55
C GLN A 93 -22.09 -13.08 -10.88
N ALA A 94 -21.61 -13.21 -9.63
CA ALA A 94 -21.17 -12.06 -8.81
C ALA A 94 -20.07 -11.23 -9.50
N PHE A 95 -19.11 -11.89 -10.15
CA PHE A 95 -18.05 -11.21 -10.91
C PHE A 95 -18.58 -10.47 -12.16
N THR A 96 -19.70 -10.89 -12.74
CA THR A 96 -20.34 -10.19 -13.85
C THR A 96 -20.95 -8.86 -13.40
N LYS A 97 -21.52 -8.82 -12.19
CA LYS A 97 -22.03 -7.58 -11.58
C LYS A 97 -20.88 -6.61 -11.31
N ASN A 98 -19.76 -7.12 -10.78
CA ASN A 98 -18.57 -6.32 -10.49
C ASN A 98 -17.93 -5.75 -11.77
N ALA A 99 -17.79 -6.55 -12.83
CA ALA A 99 -17.27 -6.08 -14.12
C ALA A 99 -18.18 -5.03 -14.77
N ARG A 100 -19.51 -5.18 -14.68
CA ARG A 100 -20.47 -4.16 -15.16
C ARG A 100 -20.35 -2.86 -14.38
N LYS A 101 -20.25 -2.93 -13.05
CA LYS A 101 -20.05 -1.76 -12.19
C LYS A 101 -18.75 -1.02 -12.53
N LEU A 102 -17.64 -1.76 -12.64
CA LEU A 102 -16.34 -1.19 -13.01
C LEU A 102 -16.38 -0.46 -14.35
N VAL A 103 -16.92 -1.09 -15.41
CA VAL A 103 -16.98 -0.46 -16.73
C VAL A 103 -17.91 0.75 -16.74
N LYS A 104 -18.99 0.75 -15.93
CA LYS A 104 -19.87 1.91 -15.77
C LYS A 104 -19.19 3.08 -15.06
N GLU A 105 -18.36 2.77 -14.06
CA GLU A 105 -17.69 3.76 -13.19
C GLU A 105 -16.43 4.36 -13.84
N TYR A 106 -15.66 3.56 -14.58
CA TYR A 106 -14.34 3.95 -15.08
C TYR A 106 -14.21 3.92 -16.61
N GLY A 107 -15.21 3.40 -17.33
CA GLY A 107 -15.11 3.19 -18.77
C GLY A 107 -14.24 1.99 -19.14
N THR A 108 -14.24 1.62 -20.43
CA THR A 108 -13.54 0.41 -20.89
C THR A 108 -12.04 0.64 -21.04
N ILE A 109 -11.64 1.84 -21.47
CA ILE A 109 -10.23 2.15 -21.80
C ILE A 109 -9.32 2.04 -20.56
N PRO A 110 -9.63 2.67 -19.40
CA PRO A 110 -8.77 2.57 -18.22
C PRO A 110 -8.65 1.13 -17.70
N ILE A 111 -9.71 0.34 -17.80
CA ILE A 111 -9.72 -1.07 -17.37
C ILE A 111 -8.87 -1.93 -18.30
N VAL A 112 -8.92 -1.71 -19.62
CA VAL A 112 -8.09 -2.42 -20.59
C VAL A 112 -6.61 -2.16 -20.33
N THR A 113 -6.26 -0.89 -20.13
CA THR A 113 -4.88 -0.48 -19.84
C THR A 113 -4.37 -1.12 -18.55
N LEU A 114 -5.17 -1.10 -17.49
CA LEU A 114 -4.78 -1.69 -16.20
C LEU A 114 -4.66 -3.22 -16.26
N LEU A 115 -5.60 -3.90 -16.94
CA LEU A 115 -5.51 -5.36 -17.14
C LEU A 115 -4.28 -5.76 -17.94
N LYS A 116 -3.84 -4.96 -18.90
CA LYS A 116 -2.62 -5.22 -19.67
C LYS A 116 -1.40 -5.23 -18.76
N VAL A 117 -1.25 -4.20 -17.91
CA VAL A 117 -0.16 -4.10 -16.93
C VAL A 117 -0.17 -5.29 -15.97
N MET A 118 -1.34 -5.64 -15.42
CA MET A 118 -1.46 -6.77 -14.50
C MET A 118 -1.12 -8.12 -15.16
N LEU A 119 -1.35 -8.27 -16.47
CA LEU A 119 -0.94 -9.45 -17.23
C LEU A 119 0.56 -9.47 -17.49
N ASP A 120 1.15 -8.32 -17.84
CA ASP A 120 2.60 -8.17 -18.03
C ASP A 120 3.38 -8.43 -16.72
N GLU A 121 2.79 -8.09 -15.57
CA GLU A 121 3.34 -8.37 -14.23
C GLU A 121 3.08 -9.83 -13.76
N GLY A 122 2.34 -10.62 -14.54
CA GLY A 122 2.03 -12.01 -14.21
C GLY A 122 1.09 -12.16 -13.01
N VAL A 123 0.32 -11.12 -12.64
CA VAL A 123 -0.58 -11.09 -11.46
C VAL A 123 -1.61 -12.23 -11.49
N PHE A 124 -2.02 -12.64 -12.69
CA PHE A 124 -3.00 -13.71 -12.88
C PHE A 124 -2.36 -15.10 -13.01
N ILE A 125 -1.04 -15.21 -13.23
CA ILE A 125 -0.36 -16.49 -13.49
C ILE A 125 0.46 -16.94 -12.27
N SER A 126 1.12 -16.01 -11.57
CA SER A 126 2.07 -16.33 -10.49
C SER A 126 1.41 -16.38 -9.11
N THR A 127 1.40 -17.55 -8.49
CA THR A 127 0.90 -17.77 -7.11
C THR A 127 1.59 -16.88 -6.06
N ALA A 128 2.85 -16.49 -6.27
CA ALA A 128 3.58 -15.59 -5.38
C ALA A 128 3.12 -14.12 -5.48
N VAL A 129 2.65 -13.68 -6.66
CA VAL A 129 2.14 -12.30 -6.86
C VAL A 129 0.68 -12.21 -6.41
N VAL A 130 -0.09 -13.29 -6.54
CA VAL A 130 -1.48 -13.41 -6.05
C VAL A 130 -1.60 -13.12 -4.55
N LEU A 131 -0.58 -13.44 -3.74
CA LEU A 131 -0.60 -13.18 -2.29
C LEU A 131 -0.67 -11.68 -1.96
N LYS A 132 0.01 -10.81 -2.71
CA LYS A 132 -0.03 -9.34 -2.51
C LYS A 132 -1.42 -8.73 -2.71
N TYR A 133 -2.29 -9.38 -3.50
CA TYR A 133 -3.64 -8.90 -3.79
C TYR A 133 -4.72 -9.59 -2.95
N LYS A 134 -4.37 -10.67 -2.23
CA LYS A 134 -5.28 -11.42 -1.34
C LYS A 134 -5.24 -10.97 0.13
N GLU A 135 -4.21 -10.25 0.56
CA GLU A 135 -3.90 -9.97 1.99
C GLU A 135 -4.84 -8.99 2.73
N GLY A 136 -6.11 -8.91 2.34
CA GLY A 136 -7.11 -8.10 3.03
C GLY A 136 -8.52 -8.68 2.99
N GLN A 137 -8.65 -10.02 2.98
CA GLN A 137 -9.96 -10.67 3.02
C GLN A 137 -9.88 -12.06 3.68
N GLU A 138 -9.58 -12.10 4.97
CA GLU A 138 -9.99 -13.21 5.84
C GLU A 138 -10.75 -12.63 7.04
N LEU A 139 -12.05 -12.50 6.86
CA LEU A 139 -13.06 -12.70 7.89
C LEU A 139 -14.40 -12.90 7.15
N ALA A 140 -15.10 -13.96 7.55
CA ALA A 140 -16.36 -14.47 6.99
C ALA A 140 -16.25 -15.25 5.67
N THR A 141 -15.91 -16.54 5.74
CA THR A 141 -16.90 -17.65 5.79
C THR A 141 -16.18 -19.01 5.67
N GLY A 142 -16.37 -19.88 6.66
CA GLY A 142 -16.45 -21.35 6.56
C GLY A 142 -15.27 -22.16 5.96
N TYR A 143 -14.64 -22.96 6.83
CA TYR A 143 -13.76 -24.13 6.56
C TYR A 143 -13.73 -24.69 5.12
N PRO A 144 -12.54 -24.98 4.55
CA PRO A 144 -12.43 -25.90 3.42
C PRO A 144 -12.36 -27.35 3.91
N SER A 145 -13.26 -28.18 3.36
CA SER A 145 -13.20 -29.63 3.45
C SER A 145 -12.03 -30.17 2.64
N ILE A 146 -11.29 -31.08 3.26
CA ILE A 146 -10.28 -31.97 2.68
C ILE A 146 -11.00 -33.06 1.85
N ASN A 147 -10.25 -33.68 0.91
CA ASN A 147 -10.56 -34.79 -0.03
C ASN A 147 -10.63 -34.29 -1.49
N ASP A 148 -9.95 -34.82 -2.51
CA ASP A 148 -9.04 -35.96 -2.69
C ASP A 148 -8.22 -35.67 -3.98
N VAL A 149 -7.02 -36.23 -4.11
CA VAL A 149 -6.56 -36.99 -5.30
C VAL A 149 -5.23 -37.66 -4.94
N GLU A 150 -5.27 -38.99 -5.05
CA GLU A 150 -4.24 -40.00 -4.84
C GLU A 150 -2.95 -39.82 -5.66
N LEU A 151 -1.83 -40.00 -4.97
CA LEU A 151 -0.85 -41.09 -5.13
C LEU A 151 -0.60 -41.67 -6.54
N LEU A 152 0.64 -41.53 -7.01
CA LEU A 152 1.35 -42.59 -7.74
C LEU A 152 2.79 -42.72 -7.20
N ASP A 153 3.11 -43.97 -6.88
CA ASP A 153 4.33 -44.54 -6.31
C ASP A 153 5.59 -44.42 -7.19
N GLY A 154 6.76 -44.57 -6.57
CA GLY A 154 8.02 -44.90 -7.25
C GLY A 154 9.27 -44.75 -6.36
N GLU A 155 9.62 -45.82 -5.66
CA GLU A 155 10.70 -46.00 -4.67
C GLU A 155 12.13 -45.60 -5.09
N TYR A 156 12.96 -45.18 -4.12
CA TYR A 156 14.29 -45.78 -3.84
C TYR A 156 14.86 -45.33 -2.45
N SER A 157 14.80 -46.24 -1.46
CA SER A 157 15.85 -46.68 -0.49
C SER A 157 17.08 -45.77 -0.20
N GLN A 158 17.67 -45.60 1.00
CA GLN A 158 17.59 -46.23 2.35
C GLN A 158 18.65 -45.56 3.28
N LEU A 159 18.59 -45.82 4.60
CA LEU A 159 19.63 -45.68 5.66
C LEU A 159 19.80 -44.26 6.29
N ASN A 160 19.71 -44.00 7.60
CA ASN A 160 19.97 -44.81 8.82
C ASN A 160 19.11 -44.41 10.04
N GLU A 161 18.97 -45.40 10.94
CA GLU A 161 18.48 -45.43 12.33
C GLU A 161 19.32 -44.52 13.27
N GLU A 162 18.94 -44.13 14.50
CA GLU A 162 18.44 -44.84 15.71
C GLU A 162 17.70 -43.83 16.64
N ALA A 163 16.52 -44.15 17.19
CA ALA A 163 16.23 -44.64 18.57
C ALA A 163 16.51 -43.59 19.70
N SER A 164 15.67 -43.26 20.69
CA SER A 164 14.55 -43.94 21.35
C SER A 164 13.66 -42.97 22.16
N ASP A 165 12.39 -43.37 22.33
CA ASP A 165 11.52 -43.33 23.52
C ASP A 165 11.40 -42.08 24.42
N SER A 166 10.17 -41.58 24.60
CA SER A 166 9.34 -41.99 25.75
C SER A 166 8.00 -41.25 25.78
N ALA A 167 6.93 -42.00 26.02
CA ALA A 167 5.57 -41.53 26.21
C ALA A 167 5.35 -40.92 27.60
N GLY A 168 4.50 -39.89 27.68
CA GLY A 168 4.09 -39.30 28.95
C GLY A 168 2.92 -38.31 28.79
N ASN A 169 1.70 -38.83 28.90
CA ASN A 169 0.47 -38.05 28.99
C ASN A 169 0.49 -37.10 30.20
N HIS A 170 0.32 -35.79 29.97
CA HIS A 170 -0.19 -34.88 30.99
C HIS A 170 -1.18 -33.89 30.40
N SER A 171 -2.35 -33.87 31.02
CA SER A 171 -3.54 -33.11 30.69
C SER A 171 -3.32 -31.60 30.69
N PHE A 172 -3.81 -30.93 29.66
CA PHE A 172 -3.92 -29.47 29.57
C PHE A 172 -5.10 -28.95 30.41
N PRO A 173 -4.92 -27.98 31.32
CA PRO A 173 -5.98 -27.08 31.73
C PRO A 173 -5.93 -25.79 30.89
N ASN A 174 -7.03 -25.50 30.22
CA ASN A 174 -7.56 -24.21 29.77
C ASN A 174 -6.57 -23.05 29.55
N LEU A 175 -6.30 -22.79 28.27
CA LEU A 175 -5.80 -21.53 27.73
C LEU A 175 -6.85 -20.42 27.98
N ALA A 176 -6.60 -19.55 28.96
CA ALA A 176 -7.17 -18.21 28.97
C ALA A 176 -6.48 -17.39 27.87
N GLY A 177 -7.28 -16.72 27.04
CA GLY A 177 -6.85 -16.05 25.82
C GLY A 177 -5.78 -14.98 26.06
N VAL A 178 -4.56 -15.28 25.64
CA VAL A 178 -3.57 -14.26 25.29
C VAL A 178 -3.72 -14.02 23.80
N LEU A 179 -4.45 -12.97 23.43
CA LEU A 179 -4.41 -12.42 22.08
C LEU A 179 -3.00 -11.86 21.84
N PRO A 180 -2.22 -12.35 20.87
CA PRO A 180 -1.02 -11.66 20.44
C PRO A 180 -1.45 -10.49 19.53
N ASN A 181 -1.93 -9.39 20.13
CA ASN A 181 -2.06 -8.12 19.43
C ASN A 181 -0.70 -7.41 19.39
N SER A 182 0.25 -8.05 18.75
CA SER A 182 1.45 -7.38 18.25
C SER A 182 1.30 -7.37 16.74
N ARG A 183 0.54 -6.39 16.22
CA ARG A 183 0.68 -6.05 14.81
C ARG A 183 2.16 -5.74 14.61
N PRO A 184 2.87 -6.43 13.71
CA PRO A 184 4.25 -6.07 13.41
C PRO A 184 4.25 -4.60 13.04
N SER A 185 5.03 -3.80 13.76
CA SER A 185 5.23 -2.37 13.49
C SER A 185 5.38 -2.22 11.99
N GLN A 186 4.44 -1.49 11.37
CA GLN A 186 4.37 -1.30 9.93
C GLN A 186 5.71 -0.70 9.51
N THR A 187 6.62 -1.54 9.03
CA THR A 187 7.93 -1.06 8.63
C THR A 187 7.70 -0.27 7.35
N LEU A 188 8.24 0.95 7.35
CA LEU A 188 8.10 2.02 6.36
C LEU A 188 8.46 1.64 4.90
N ARG A 189 8.72 0.36 4.61
CA ARG A 189 8.78 -0.18 3.23
C ARG A 189 7.47 0.05 2.46
N ASP A 190 6.36 0.26 3.17
CA ASP A 190 5.03 0.41 2.58
C ASP A 190 4.58 1.88 2.43
N CYS A 191 5.42 2.87 2.78
CA CYS A 191 5.05 4.26 2.54
C CYS A 191 5.25 4.64 1.07
N HIS A 192 4.12 4.92 0.42
CA HIS A 192 4.07 5.39 -0.95
C HIS A 192 4.16 6.91 -1.01
N LEU A 193 4.80 7.44 -2.06
CA LEU A 193 4.70 8.87 -2.33
C LEU A 193 3.26 9.24 -2.67
N LEU A 194 2.79 10.34 -2.09
CA LEU A 194 1.50 10.93 -2.44
C LEU A 194 1.43 11.19 -3.97
N PRO A 195 0.25 11.07 -4.59
CA PRO A 195 0.10 11.15 -6.05
C PRO A 195 0.70 12.41 -6.69
N ARG A 196 0.50 13.58 -6.07
CA ARG A 196 0.94 14.88 -6.64
C ARG A 196 2.46 15.05 -6.61
N PRO A 197 3.17 14.89 -5.47
CA PRO A 197 4.65 14.91 -5.45
C PRO A 197 5.28 13.84 -6.34
N ARG A 198 4.70 12.63 -6.39
CA ARG A 198 5.17 11.54 -7.24
C ARG A 198 5.15 11.93 -8.71
N GLN A 199 4.01 12.42 -9.18
CA GLN A 199 3.85 12.83 -10.57
C GLN A 199 4.82 13.93 -10.95
N ARG A 200 4.91 14.99 -10.12
CA ARG A 200 5.84 16.09 -10.38
C ARG A 200 7.28 15.61 -10.42
N LEU A 201 7.70 14.73 -9.51
CA LEU A 201 9.05 14.18 -9.51
C LEU A 201 9.35 13.38 -10.79
N MET A 202 8.43 12.50 -11.20
CA MET A 202 8.63 11.67 -12.39
C MET A 202 8.61 12.51 -13.67
N LEU A 203 7.69 13.47 -13.80
CA LEU A 203 7.64 14.42 -14.93
C LEU A 203 8.94 15.21 -15.07
N GLN A 204 9.46 15.73 -13.95
CA GLN A 204 10.74 16.44 -13.95
C GLN A 204 11.89 15.52 -14.36
N LEU A 205 11.87 14.26 -13.91
CA LEU A 205 12.89 13.29 -14.30
C LEU A 205 12.82 12.97 -15.81
N GLN A 206 11.62 12.78 -16.37
CA GLN A 206 11.43 12.57 -17.80
C GLN A 206 11.96 13.76 -18.61
N LEU A 207 11.61 14.99 -18.22
CA LEU A 207 12.07 16.20 -18.90
C LEU A 207 13.60 16.29 -18.94
N ILE A 208 14.26 16.06 -17.79
CA ILE A 208 15.73 16.06 -17.72
C ILE A 208 16.33 14.98 -18.65
N LEU A 209 15.73 13.80 -18.69
CA LEU A 209 16.20 12.70 -19.52
C LEU A 209 16.04 12.98 -21.02
N GLU A 210 14.90 13.51 -21.45
CA GLU A 210 14.65 13.88 -22.85
C GLU A 210 15.61 14.97 -23.32
N HIS A 211 15.86 16.00 -22.49
CA HIS A 211 16.85 17.03 -22.75
C HIS A 211 18.29 16.49 -22.82
N ALA A 212 18.64 15.55 -21.94
CA ALA A 212 19.93 14.89 -21.98
C ALA A 212 20.11 14.06 -23.25
N CYS A 213 19.08 13.30 -23.65
CA CYS A 213 19.09 12.52 -24.89
C CYS A 213 19.22 13.42 -26.13
N PHE A 214 18.46 14.51 -26.18
CA PHE A 214 18.52 15.47 -27.29
C PHE A 214 19.90 16.12 -27.40
N SER A 215 20.46 16.56 -26.27
CA SER A 215 21.81 17.16 -26.24
C SER A 215 22.90 16.16 -26.65
N PHE A 216 22.73 14.87 -26.33
CA PHE A 216 23.59 13.81 -26.85
C PHE A 216 23.39 13.64 -28.37
N GLY A 217 22.14 13.58 -28.83
CA GLY A 217 21.80 13.44 -30.24
C GLY A 217 22.38 14.56 -31.11
N GLN A 218 22.37 15.81 -30.63
CA GLN A 218 22.98 16.93 -31.33
C GLN A 218 24.49 16.78 -31.52
N ARG A 219 25.18 16.14 -30.57
CA ARG A 219 26.63 15.94 -30.62
C ARG A 219 27.02 14.73 -31.45
N GLU A 220 26.34 13.61 -31.24
CA GLU A 220 26.79 12.30 -31.75
C GLU A 220 25.93 11.78 -32.91
N MET A 221 24.74 12.36 -33.15
CA MET A 221 23.70 11.73 -33.97
C MET A 221 22.90 12.72 -34.83
N GLN A 222 23.51 13.82 -35.26
CA GLN A 222 22.80 14.90 -35.96
C GLN A 222 22.04 14.42 -37.21
N GLU A 223 22.63 13.53 -38.02
CA GLU A 223 21.94 12.96 -39.20
C GLU A 223 20.65 12.19 -38.85
N THR A 224 20.58 11.59 -37.66
CA THR A 224 19.37 10.90 -37.20
C THR A 224 18.32 11.89 -36.74
N LEU A 225 18.74 12.95 -36.03
CA LEU A 225 17.84 14.04 -35.63
C LEU A 225 17.24 14.75 -36.85
N ASP A 226 18.04 15.00 -37.89
CA ASP A 226 17.58 15.64 -39.12
C ASP A 226 16.52 14.77 -39.84
N LYS A 227 16.67 13.44 -39.81
CA LYS A 227 15.66 12.49 -40.34
C LYS A 227 14.38 12.47 -39.53
N TRP A 228 14.47 12.71 -38.22
CA TRP A 228 13.31 12.76 -37.34
C TRP A 228 12.57 14.10 -37.44
N ASP A 229 13.16 15.12 -38.08
CA ASP A 229 12.57 16.45 -38.30
C ASP A 229 12.09 17.10 -36.97
N HIS A 230 12.87 16.91 -35.92
CA HIS A 230 12.56 17.39 -34.58
C HIS A 230 13.55 18.46 -34.15
N SER A 231 13.03 19.66 -33.85
CA SER A 231 13.84 20.84 -33.55
C SER A 231 14.14 21.03 -32.06
N CYS A 232 13.48 20.29 -31.17
CA CYS A 232 13.67 20.43 -29.73
C CYS A 232 13.56 19.09 -28.99
N ALA A 233 14.00 19.09 -27.73
CA ALA A 233 14.00 17.90 -26.87
C ALA A 233 12.58 17.40 -26.56
N GLU A 234 11.62 18.31 -26.41
CA GLU A 234 10.22 18.01 -26.08
C GLU A 234 9.47 17.34 -27.23
N ALA A 235 9.98 17.44 -28.46
CA ALA A 235 9.37 16.83 -29.63
C ALA A 235 9.61 15.31 -29.70
N ILE A 236 10.58 14.78 -28.96
CA ILE A 236 10.95 13.36 -28.98
C ILE A 236 10.69 12.73 -27.62
N SER A 237 9.77 11.77 -27.58
CA SER A 237 9.44 11.09 -26.33
C SER A 237 10.61 10.26 -25.80
N LEU A 238 10.72 10.16 -24.47
CA LEU A 238 11.71 9.30 -23.83
C LEU A 238 11.67 7.86 -24.35
N GLN A 239 10.48 7.29 -24.57
CA GLN A 239 10.34 5.93 -25.10
C GLN A 239 10.97 5.80 -26.50
N THR A 240 10.82 6.79 -27.38
CA THR A 240 11.45 6.81 -28.71
C THR A 240 12.97 6.75 -28.62
N TRP A 241 13.56 7.52 -27.70
CA TRP A 241 15.00 7.47 -27.42
C TRP A 241 15.45 6.09 -26.94
N ILE A 242 14.70 5.50 -26.02
CA ILE A 242 15.02 4.19 -25.44
C ILE A 242 14.97 3.09 -26.50
N GLU A 243 13.93 3.04 -27.33
CA GLU A 243 13.82 2.09 -28.43
C GLU A 243 14.96 2.25 -29.43
N PHE A 244 15.31 3.49 -29.76
CA PHE A 244 16.41 3.78 -30.64
C PHE A 244 17.76 3.27 -30.10
N PHE A 245 18.08 3.53 -28.83
CA PHE A 245 19.33 3.06 -28.23
C PHE A 245 19.38 1.54 -28.08
N GLN A 246 18.24 0.90 -27.81
CA GLN A 246 18.14 -0.56 -27.78
C GLN A 246 18.44 -1.19 -29.16
N ASN A 247 17.89 -0.62 -30.23
CA ASN A 247 18.04 -1.16 -31.58
C ASN A 247 19.43 -0.95 -32.17
N ASN A 248 20.06 0.18 -31.87
CA ASN A 248 21.36 0.54 -32.43
C ASN A 248 22.55 0.10 -31.57
N LYS A 249 22.28 -0.52 -30.41
CA LYS A 249 23.31 -0.92 -29.44
C LYS A 249 24.24 0.25 -29.05
N THR A 250 23.72 1.47 -29.15
CA THR A 250 24.37 2.69 -28.71
C THR A 250 24.63 2.50 -27.21
N PHE A 251 25.88 2.62 -26.76
CA PHE A 251 26.35 2.34 -25.39
C PHE A 251 26.67 0.89 -25.02
N GLU A 252 26.48 -0.10 -25.90
CA GLU A 252 26.84 -1.50 -25.59
C GLU A 252 28.37 -1.67 -25.57
N THR A 253 28.88 -2.16 -24.44
CA THR A 253 30.29 -2.52 -24.22
C THR A 253 30.36 -3.91 -23.62
N LYS A 254 31.54 -4.57 -23.71
CA LYS A 254 31.76 -5.88 -23.08
C LYS A 254 31.43 -5.90 -21.57
N GLY A 255 31.57 -4.77 -20.88
CA GLY A 255 31.33 -4.65 -19.44
C GLY A 255 29.86 -4.47 -19.04
N ASN A 256 29.01 -3.94 -19.92
CA ASN A 256 27.63 -3.57 -19.58
C ASN A 256 26.54 -4.27 -20.42
N ALA A 257 26.91 -5.14 -21.37
CA ALA A 257 25.97 -5.81 -22.28
C ALA A 257 24.79 -6.52 -21.56
N LYS A 258 25.02 -7.06 -20.35
CA LYS A 258 23.96 -7.71 -19.55
C LYS A 258 23.07 -6.72 -18.78
N SER A 259 23.61 -5.57 -18.37
CA SER A 259 22.90 -4.61 -17.51
C SER A 259 22.25 -3.47 -18.28
N LEU A 260 22.77 -3.12 -19.47
CA LEU A 260 22.29 -2.03 -20.30
C LEU A 260 20.82 -2.20 -20.71
N PRO A 261 20.33 -3.39 -21.15
CA PRO A 261 18.92 -3.56 -21.48
C PRO A 261 17.99 -3.30 -20.27
N ASN A 262 18.40 -3.71 -19.08
CA ASN A 262 17.65 -3.48 -17.84
C ASN A 262 17.64 -2.00 -17.45
N LEU A 263 18.76 -1.30 -17.67
CA LEU A 263 18.86 0.15 -17.45
C LEU A 263 17.91 0.90 -18.39
N LEU A 264 17.99 0.62 -19.69
CA LEU A 264 17.16 1.26 -20.72
C LEU A 264 15.67 0.98 -20.48
N SER A 265 15.32 -0.27 -20.17
CA SER A 265 13.95 -0.65 -19.80
C SER A 265 13.48 0.12 -18.55
N SER A 266 14.32 0.23 -17.52
CA SER A 266 13.97 1.00 -16.33
C SER A 266 13.78 2.49 -16.61
N VAL A 267 14.54 3.08 -17.52
CA VAL A 267 14.39 4.49 -17.89
C VAL A 267 13.12 4.70 -18.70
N GLY A 268 12.82 3.83 -19.68
CA GLY A 268 11.57 3.87 -20.44
C GLY A 268 10.33 3.72 -19.56
N ARG A 269 10.41 2.92 -18.48
CA ARG A 269 9.31 2.79 -17.50
C ARG A 269 8.92 4.09 -16.81
N ILE A 270 9.79 5.11 -16.75
CA ILE A 270 9.47 6.42 -16.15
C ILE A 270 8.28 7.06 -16.87
N GLN A 271 8.25 7.00 -18.20
CA GLN A 271 7.14 7.53 -18.98
C GLN A 271 5.84 6.76 -18.71
N ASN A 272 5.90 5.43 -18.57
CA ASN A 272 4.74 4.61 -18.21
C ASN A 272 4.20 4.96 -16.82
N ILE A 273 5.07 5.22 -15.84
CA ILE A 273 4.66 5.65 -14.50
C ILE A 273 3.89 6.97 -14.56
N ILE A 274 4.33 7.90 -15.42
CA ILE A 274 3.69 9.19 -15.61
C ILE A 274 2.31 9.02 -16.26
N ILE A 275 2.25 8.29 -17.37
CA ILE A 275 1.00 8.09 -18.13
C ILE A 275 -0.03 7.32 -17.29
N LEU A 276 0.40 6.25 -16.63
CA LEU A 276 -0.48 5.32 -15.90
C LEU A 276 -0.66 5.71 -14.43
N ARG A 277 0.01 6.77 -13.97
CA ARG A 277 -0.01 7.27 -12.59
C ARG A 277 0.33 6.18 -11.55
N LEU A 278 1.22 5.25 -11.89
CA LEU A 278 1.54 4.09 -11.05
C LEU A 278 2.00 4.51 -9.65
N ASN A 279 1.58 3.75 -8.63
CA ASN A 279 2.05 3.95 -7.27
C ASN A 279 3.50 3.51 -7.14
N LEU A 280 4.30 4.33 -6.46
CA LEU A 280 5.71 4.03 -6.20
C LEU A 280 5.98 4.14 -4.70
N ASN A 281 6.65 3.13 -4.15
CA ASN A 281 7.26 3.22 -2.82
C ASN A 281 8.61 3.94 -2.89
N PHE A 282 9.15 4.28 -1.73
CA PHE A 282 10.42 4.98 -1.61
C PHE A 282 11.59 4.27 -2.32
N LYS A 283 11.66 2.94 -2.21
CA LYS A 283 12.74 2.14 -2.78
C LYS A 283 12.73 2.25 -4.31
N GLU A 284 11.54 2.16 -4.91
CA GLU A 284 11.35 2.29 -6.36
C GLU A 284 11.74 3.68 -6.85
N VAL A 285 11.29 4.75 -6.18
CA VAL A 285 11.64 6.13 -6.54
C VAL A 285 13.16 6.33 -6.56
N ASN A 286 13.85 5.89 -5.50
CA ASN A 286 15.31 6.00 -5.43
C ASN A 286 16.00 5.15 -6.50
N GLN A 287 15.42 4.00 -6.88
CA GLN A 287 15.96 3.18 -7.97
C GLN A 287 15.82 3.88 -9.32
N PHE A 288 14.69 4.53 -9.62
CA PHE A 288 14.53 5.31 -10.85
C PHE A 288 15.52 6.48 -10.91
N LEU A 289 15.72 7.20 -9.81
CA LEU A 289 16.71 8.28 -9.74
C LEU A 289 18.15 7.77 -9.92
N LEU A 290 18.46 6.58 -9.40
CA LEU A 290 19.75 5.92 -9.60
C LEU A 290 19.98 5.53 -11.06
N ASN A 291 18.97 4.89 -11.67
CA ASN A 291 19.03 4.44 -13.06
C ASN A 291 19.10 5.64 -14.02
N ALA A 292 18.33 6.69 -13.79
CA ALA A 292 18.40 7.93 -14.56
C ALA A 292 19.80 8.57 -14.47
N LYS A 293 20.39 8.64 -13.27
CA LYS A 293 21.76 9.13 -13.09
C LYS A 293 22.78 8.31 -13.89
N GLU A 294 22.66 6.99 -13.86
CA GLU A 294 23.57 6.12 -14.59
C GLU A 294 23.41 6.24 -16.10
N PHE A 295 22.18 6.35 -16.58
CA PHE A 295 21.89 6.57 -17.99
C PHE A 295 22.46 7.91 -18.49
N ILE A 296 22.29 9.00 -17.74
CA ILE A 296 22.86 10.30 -18.11
C ILE A 296 24.41 10.27 -18.13
N ARG A 297 25.05 9.44 -17.31
CA ARG A 297 26.51 9.22 -17.41
C ARG A 297 26.91 8.59 -18.73
N LEU A 298 26.11 7.67 -19.28
CA LEU A 298 26.37 7.07 -20.59
C LEU A 298 26.21 8.09 -21.73
N LEU A 299 25.29 9.04 -21.57
CA LEU A 299 25.10 10.16 -22.52
C LEU A 299 26.21 11.22 -22.45
N ASP A 300 27.08 11.15 -21.43
CA ASP A 300 28.15 12.12 -21.17
C ASP A 300 27.67 13.58 -21.20
N THR A 301 26.56 13.87 -20.51
CA THR A 301 25.98 15.22 -20.43
C THR A 301 26.07 15.77 -18.99
N PRO A 302 27.15 16.49 -18.62
CA PRO A 302 27.45 16.84 -17.23
C PRO A 302 26.42 17.76 -16.58
N LEU A 303 25.82 18.68 -17.34
CA LEU A 303 24.79 19.60 -16.84
C LEU A 303 23.57 18.85 -16.29
N TYR A 304 23.03 17.89 -17.05
CA TYR A 304 21.88 17.09 -16.60
C TYR A 304 22.26 16.08 -15.53
N LEU A 305 23.52 15.61 -15.54
CA LEU A 305 24.02 14.73 -14.50
C LEU A 305 24.00 15.41 -13.12
N ASP A 306 24.39 16.67 -13.07
CA ASP A 306 24.38 17.46 -11.82
C ASP A 306 22.95 17.83 -11.39
N ALA A 307 22.05 18.07 -12.33
CA ALA A 307 20.62 18.24 -12.05
C ALA A 307 20.02 17.00 -11.38
N VAL A 308 20.24 15.80 -11.94
CA VAL A 308 19.72 14.54 -11.35
C VAL A 308 20.41 14.21 -10.01
N LYS A 309 21.71 14.47 -9.86
CA LYS A 309 22.40 14.32 -8.57
C LYS A 309 21.74 15.18 -7.49
N SER A 310 21.49 16.45 -7.81
CA SER A 310 20.87 17.41 -6.89
C SER A 310 19.44 17.00 -6.54
N LEU A 311 18.65 16.61 -7.54
CA LEU A 311 17.29 16.11 -7.35
C LEU A 311 17.28 14.90 -6.41
N ARG A 312 18.13 13.90 -6.69
CA ARG A 312 18.23 12.69 -5.86
C ARG A 312 18.65 12.99 -4.43
N GLN A 313 19.61 13.88 -4.22
CA GLN A 313 20.09 14.23 -2.89
C GLN A 313 18.98 14.87 -2.06
N ARG A 314 18.28 15.87 -2.62
CA ARG A 314 17.13 16.51 -1.97
C ARG A 314 16.00 15.53 -1.67
N THR A 315 15.66 14.68 -2.64
CA THR A 315 14.65 13.62 -2.44
C THR A 315 15.04 12.71 -1.28
N LYS A 316 16.30 12.25 -1.22
CA LYS A 316 16.80 11.40 -0.13
C LYS A 316 16.72 12.09 1.23
N GLU A 317 17.06 13.37 1.32
CA GLU A 317 16.99 14.16 2.57
C GLU A 317 15.57 14.29 3.09
N VAL A 318 14.62 14.66 2.22
CA VAL A 318 13.19 14.76 2.57
C VAL A 318 12.68 13.42 3.10
N LEU A 319 13.07 12.32 2.45
CA LEU A 319 12.60 10.99 2.81
C LEU A 319 13.25 10.47 4.11
N LEU A 320 14.53 10.76 4.34
CA LEU A 320 15.18 10.47 5.62
C LEU A 320 14.53 11.24 6.78
N LYS A 321 14.15 12.50 6.57
CA LYS A 321 13.45 13.30 7.58
C LYS A 321 12.07 12.71 7.87
N ALA A 322 11.27 12.45 6.84
CA ALA A 322 9.94 11.84 6.99
C ALA A 322 9.99 10.50 7.74
N ASN A 323 11.02 9.68 7.51
CA ASN A 323 11.20 8.42 8.21
C ASN A 323 11.46 8.59 9.71
N ARG A 324 12.25 9.61 10.09
CA ARG A 324 12.52 9.93 11.50
C ARG A 324 11.23 10.41 12.18
N ASP A 325 10.51 11.31 11.53
CA ASP A 325 9.27 11.88 12.06
C ASP A 325 8.21 10.78 12.26
N ALA A 326 8.05 9.88 11.29
CA ALA A 326 7.15 8.73 11.40
C ALA A 326 7.53 7.78 12.55
N ALA A 327 8.82 7.48 12.72
CA ALA A 327 9.29 6.63 13.82
C ALA A 327 9.01 7.28 15.20
N LEU A 328 9.18 8.60 15.31
CA LEU A 328 8.84 9.33 16.54
C LEU A 328 7.34 9.24 16.85
N ILE A 329 6.48 9.44 15.85
CA ILE A 329 5.02 9.33 15.98
C ILE A 329 4.62 7.92 16.42
N HIS A 330 5.21 6.88 15.82
CA HIS A 330 4.93 5.49 16.20
C HIS A 330 5.33 5.20 17.65
N ASN A 331 6.54 5.60 18.06
CA ASN A 331 7.00 5.38 19.43
C ASN A 331 6.13 6.12 20.46
N GLU A 332 5.69 7.34 20.15
CA GLU A 332 4.78 8.09 21.02
C GLU A 332 3.41 7.41 21.13
N ALA A 333 2.87 6.94 20.00
CA ALA A 333 1.60 6.23 19.97
C ALA A 333 1.69 4.91 20.75
N ASP A 334 2.74 4.13 20.56
CA ASP A 334 2.97 2.86 21.27
C ASP A 334 3.09 3.09 22.78
N GLY A 335 3.78 4.16 23.20
CA GLY A 335 3.87 4.57 24.61
C GLY A 335 2.51 4.89 25.21
N LYS A 336 1.68 5.67 24.51
CA LYS A 336 0.31 6.00 24.94
C LYS A 336 -0.60 4.78 25.00
N VAL A 337 -0.48 3.86 24.04
CA VAL A 337 -1.23 2.61 24.03
C VAL A 337 -0.85 1.74 25.22
N ALA A 338 0.45 1.63 25.54
CA ALA A 338 0.92 0.88 26.70
C ALA A 338 0.41 1.48 28.02
N GLU A 339 0.36 2.81 28.13
CA GLU A 339 -0.21 3.49 29.30
C GLU A 339 -1.71 3.19 29.48
N ILE A 340 -2.48 3.25 28.39
CA ILE A 340 -3.91 2.89 28.40
C ILE A 340 -4.10 1.44 28.85
N GLU A 341 -3.26 0.53 28.37
CA GLU A 341 -3.36 -0.88 28.74
C GLU A 341 -3.05 -1.11 30.23
N ALA A 342 -2.04 -0.43 30.77
CA ALA A 342 -1.75 -0.45 32.20
C ALA A 342 -2.90 0.11 33.05
N GLN A 343 -3.56 1.18 32.59
CA GLN A 343 -4.74 1.74 33.25
C GLN A 343 -5.92 0.76 33.23
N ARG A 344 -6.16 0.08 32.10
CA ARG A 344 -7.20 -0.95 31.99
C ARG A 344 -6.95 -2.10 32.94
N GLU A 345 -5.71 -2.58 33.04
CA GLU A 345 -5.36 -3.66 33.95
C GLU A 345 -5.59 -3.25 35.42
N ARG A 346 -5.22 -2.02 35.78
CA ARG A 346 -5.49 -1.48 37.12
C ARG A 346 -6.99 -1.42 37.42
N LEU A 347 -7.79 -0.89 36.50
CA LEU A 347 -9.25 -0.81 36.66
C LEU A 347 -9.88 -2.20 36.79
N ASN A 348 -9.42 -3.19 36.03
CA ASN A 348 -9.89 -4.56 36.16
C ASN A 348 -9.63 -5.12 37.57
N ARG A 349 -8.43 -4.89 38.14
CA ARG A 349 -8.13 -5.33 39.52
C ARG A 349 -9.02 -4.63 40.55
N GLU A 350 -9.29 -3.34 40.37
CA GLU A 350 -10.21 -2.59 41.25
C GLU A 350 -11.64 -3.14 41.13
N GLU A 351 -12.12 -3.43 39.91
CA GLU A 351 -13.43 -4.03 39.66
C GLU A 351 -13.57 -5.42 40.31
N GLU A 352 -12.55 -6.28 40.16
CA GLU A 352 -12.52 -7.60 40.82
C GLU A 352 -12.55 -7.49 42.34
N GLY A 353 -11.81 -6.53 42.92
CA GLY A 353 -11.85 -6.24 44.35
C GLY A 353 -13.24 -5.83 44.85
N ILE A 354 -13.94 -4.99 44.08
CA ILE A 354 -15.31 -4.56 44.40
C ILE A 354 -16.29 -5.74 44.32
N LYS A 355 -16.19 -6.56 43.27
CA LYS A 355 -17.01 -7.77 43.11
C LYS A 355 -16.80 -8.73 44.29
N HIS A 356 -15.55 -9.01 44.63
CA HIS A 356 -15.21 -9.87 45.76
C HIS A 356 -15.75 -9.35 47.10
N HIS A 357 -15.61 -8.04 47.35
CA HIS A 357 -16.14 -7.43 48.56
C HIS A 357 -17.67 -7.53 48.65
N ARG A 358 -18.37 -7.26 47.53
CA ARG A 358 -19.82 -7.41 47.44
C ARG A 358 -20.25 -8.84 47.73
N ASP A 359 -19.63 -9.82 47.08
CA ASP A 359 -20.01 -11.22 47.19
C ASP A 359 -19.80 -11.72 48.64
N LYS A 360 -18.67 -11.36 49.26
CA LYS A 360 -18.43 -11.62 50.69
C LYS A 360 -19.48 -11.01 51.62
N ASN A 361 -19.94 -9.80 51.33
CA ASN A 361 -21.00 -9.17 52.14
C ASN A 361 -22.34 -9.88 51.98
N LEU A 362 -22.67 -10.36 50.77
CA LEU A 362 -23.87 -11.16 50.53
C LEU A 362 -23.80 -12.48 51.29
N ASP A 363 -22.65 -13.16 51.27
CA ASP A 363 -22.43 -14.41 52.03
C ASP A 363 -22.62 -14.19 53.54
N ASN A 364 -22.04 -13.12 54.10
CA ASN A 364 -22.20 -12.78 55.52
C ASN A 364 -23.67 -12.52 55.91
N ILE A 365 -24.44 -11.87 55.03
CA ILE A 365 -25.87 -11.63 55.26
C ILE A 365 -26.62 -12.97 55.24
N GLN A 366 -26.32 -13.84 54.29
CA GLN A 366 -26.93 -15.17 54.19
C GLN A 366 -26.64 -16.02 55.44
N ASP A 367 -25.40 -16.07 55.90
CA ASP A 367 -25.00 -16.77 57.13
C ASP A 367 -25.70 -16.21 58.38
N SER A 368 -25.92 -14.89 58.41
CA SER A 368 -26.67 -14.26 59.51
C SER A 368 -28.15 -14.64 59.48
N ILE A 369 -28.77 -14.65 58.29
CA ILE A 369 -30.16 -15.07 58.11
C ILE A 369 -30.33 -16.52 58.55
N GLU A 370 -29.44 -17.41 58.10
CA GLU A 370 -29.49 -18.83 58.41
C GLU A 370 -29.36 -19.08 59.92
N ARG A 371 -28.37 -18.45 60.58
CA ARG A 371 -28.22 -18.52 62.04
C ARG A 371 -29.46 -18.05 62.79
N ASN A 372 -30.06 -16.93 62.36
CA ASN A 372 -31.27 -16.39 62.99
C ASN A 372 -32.49 -17.31 62.80
N ILE A 373 -32.64 -17.94 61.64
CA ILE A 373 -33.69 -18.93 61.38
C ILE A 373 -33.51 -20.14 62.31
N PHE A 374 -32.30 -20.68 62.42
CA PHE A 374 -32.02 -21.81 63.32
C PHE A 374 -32.28 -21.47 64.79
N ALA A 375 -31.90 -20.27 65.24
CA ALA A 375 -32.20 -19.80 66.60
C ALA A 375 -33.71 -19.70 66.84
N ALA A 376 -34.47 -19.14 65.89
CA ALA A 376 -35.93 -19.05 65.99
C ALA A 376 -36.60 -20.44 66.03
N ILE A 377 -36.12 -21.40 65.22
CA ILE A 377 -36.58 -22.80 65.26
C ILE A 377 -36.33 -23.42 66.64
N GLY A 378 -35.14 -23.18 67.23
CA GLY A 378 -34.82 -23.63 68.59
C GLY A 378 -35.77 -23.06 69.64
N GLN A 379 -36.00 -21.75 69.63
CA GLN A 379 -36.93 -21.09 70.55
C GLN A 379 -38.37 -21.59 70.41
N ALA A 380 -38.83 -21.83 69.17
CA ALA A 380 -40.15 -22.40 68.91
C ALA A 380 -40.28 -23.82 69.49
N LYS A 381 -39.23 -24.63 69.38
CA LYS A 381 -39.17 -25.98 69.97
C LYS A 381 -39.24 -25.93 71.50
N ASP A 382 -38.51 -25.02 72.13
CA ASP A 382 -38.55 -24.85 73.59
C ASP A 382 -39.92 -24.37 74.09
N THR A 383 -40.56 -23.48 73.33
CA THR A 383 -41.94 -23.04 73.59
C THR A 383 -42.95 -24.18 73.45
N LEU A 384 -42.79 -25.05 72.45
CA LEU A 384 -43.61 -26.25 72.26
C LEU A 384 -43.40 -27.30 73.36
N LEU A 385 -42.20 -27.44 73.90
CA LEU A 385 -41.93 -28.28 75.07
C LEU A 385 -42.57 -27.70 76.35
N GLY A 386 -42.64 -26.38 76.48
CA GLY A 386 -43.40 -25.70 77.54
C GLY A 386 -44.92 -25.94 77.48
N ILE A 387 -45.46 -26.29 76.31
CA ILE A 387 -46.88 -26.68 76.13
C ILE A 387 -47.12 -28.13 76.58
N ARG A 388 -46.06 -28.95 76.71
CA ARG A 388 -46.16 -30.37 77.12
C ARG A 388 -45.80 -30.58 78.60
N LEU A 389 -46.28 -29.69 79.47
CA LEU A 389 -46.35 -29.92 80.93
C LEU A 389 -47.59 -29.21 81.53
N ALA A 390 -48.74 -29.41 80.89
CA ALA A 390 -50.03 -29.33 81.55
C ALA A 390 -50.63 -30.74 81.68
N ASP A 391 -49.82 -31.69 82.16
CA ASP A 391 -50.36 -32.88 82.84
C ASP A 391 -50.75 -32.46 84.26
N ASN A 392 -52.01 -32.07 84.42
CA ASN A 392 -52.75 -31.98 85.67
C ASN A 392 -54.22 -32.10 85.26
N ARG A 393 -55.03 -33.08 85.66
CA ARG A 393 -54.97 -34.12 86.70
C ARG A 393 -56.04 -35.15 86.36
#